data_AF-A0A819KFJ6-F1
#
_entry.id   AF-A0A819KFJ6-F1
#
_cell.length_a   1.000
_cell.length_b   1.000
_cell.length_c   1.000
_cell.angle_alpha   90.00
_cell.angle_beta   90.00
_cell.angle_gamma   90.00
#
_symmetry.space_group_name_H-M   'P 1'
#
loop_
_entity.id
_entity.type
_entity.pdbx_description
1 polymer ?
#
loop_
_entity_poly.entity_id
_entity_poly.type
_entity_poly.pdbx_seq_one_letter_code
_entity_poly.pdbx_strand_id
1 'polypeptide(L)'
;MGQWTGNTSMALCLASSLITQRTFNPYDQLVRYKWWYKYGYLSSTGYCLDIDNVMRDSLEEFCRRQTDLNRFYGYLTEDKLDSLPIDAVYRSVGFNVNCSRQGVNGSAALARLAPIPLLYYRTPAVAVELSGLSARLTHGDDRIIDVCKYFGALITAAVRGESKEALLSHRFYDDHRDWFDWKDLHPN
;
A
#
# COMPACT_ATOMS: atom_id res chain seq x y z
N MET A 1 12.53 -9.95 -23.67
CA MET A 1 11.60 -8.82 -23.72
C MET A 1 10.22 -9.34 -23.33
N GLY A 2 9.55 -8.71 -22.36
CA GLY A 2 8.34 -9.24 -21.70
C GLY A 2 8.42 -9.29 -20.16
N GLN A 3 9.50 -8.79 -19.56
CA GLN A 3 9.65 -8.67 -18.11
C GLN A 3 8.91 -7.43 -17.60
N TRP A 4 8.14 -7.59 -16.52
CA TRP A 4 7.51 -6.47 -15.81
C TRP A 4 8.42 -5.92 -14.71
N THR A 5 8.27 -4.62 -14.43
CA THR A 5 9.11 -3.82 -13.52
C THR A 5 8.70 -3.94 -12.05
N GLY A 6 9.37 -3.19 -11.17
CA GLY A 6 9.09 -3.13 -9.73
C GLY A 6 7.64 -2.80 -9.39
N ASN A 7 6.98 -1.90 -10.14
CA ASN A 7 5.58 -1.51 -9.89
C ASN A 7 4.62 -2.70 -9.96
N THR A 8 4.80 -3.59 -10.94
CA THR A 8 3.97 -4.79 -11.08
C THR A 8 4.26 -5.78 -9.95
N SER A 9 5.54 -5.95 -9.59
CA SER A 9 5.94 -6.82 -8.48
C SER A 9 5.31 -6.37 -7.15
N MET A 10 5.29 -5.07 -6.89
CA MET A 10 4.60 -4.50 -5.72
C MET A 10 3.09 -4.69 -5.79
N ALA A 11 2.45 -4.48 -6.95
CA ALA A 11 1.02 -4.74 -7.10
C ALA A 11 0.69 -6.21 -6.79
N LEU A 12 1.52 -7.15 -7.27
CA LEU A 12 1.37 -8.58 -6.98
C LEU A 12 1.60 -8.89 -5.50
N CYS A 13 2.58 -8.25 -4.85
CA CYS A 13 2.79 -8.38 -3.40
C CYS A 13 1.57 -7.90 -2.61
N LEU A 14 1.00 -6.75 -2.97
CA LEU A 14 -0.21 -6.21 -2.35
C LEU A 14 -1.41 -7.15 -2.55
N ALA A 15 -1.65 -7.61 -3.78
CA ALA A 15 -2.71 -8.57 -4.07
C ALA A 15 -2.55 -9.86 -3.27
N SER A 16 -1.33 -10.37 -3.19
CA SER A 16 -1.01 -11.59 -2.45
C SER A 16 -1.25 -11.40 -0.94
N SER A 17 -0.95 -10.21 -0.38
CA SER A 17 -1.29 -9.84 1.00
C SER A 17 -2.79 -9.91 1.25
N LEU A 18 -3.55 -9.18 0.44
CA LEU A 18 -4.99 -9.06 0.55
C LEU A 18 -5.70 -10.42 0.46
N ILE A 19 -5.26 -11.29 -0.45
CA ILE A 19 -5.85 -12.62 -0.64
C ILE A 19 -5.53 -13.54 0.55
N THR A 20 -4.27 -13.59 0.99
CA THR A 20 -3.89 -14.49 2.10
C THR A 20 -4.49 -14.04 3.42
N GLN A 21 -4.45 -12.73 3.71
CA GLN A 21 -4.97 -12.17 4.95
C GLN A 21 -6.49 -12.04 4.93
N ARG A 22 -7.12 -12.14 3.75
CA ARG A 22 -8.57 -11.91 3.51
C ARG A 22 -9.06 -10.55 4.00
N THR A 23 -8.14 -9.61 4.17
CA THR A 23 -8.36 -8.24 4.62
C THR A 23 -7.12 -7.42 4.32
N PHE A 24 -7.19 -6.11 4.53
CA PHE A 24 -6.00 -5.25 4.51
C PHE A 24 -5.21 -5.42 5.80
N ASN A 25 -3.95 -5.84 5.68
CA ASN A 25 -3.02 -5.95 6.80
C ASN A 25 -1.75 -5.14 6.46
N PRO A 26 -1.52 -3.98 7.10
CA PRO A 26 -0.40 -3.11 6.75
C PRO A 26 0.97 -3.74 7.06
N TYR A 27 1.05 -4.61 8.06
CA TYR A 27 2.28 -5.32 8.39
C TYR A 27 2.60 -6.38 7.34
N ASP A 28 1.65 -7.24 7.00
CA ASP A 28 1.83 -8.30 5.99
C ASP A 28 2.14 -7.71 4.60
N GLN A 29 1.54 -6.57 4.25
CA GLN A 29 1.89 -5.83 3.04
C GLN A 29 3.38 -5.44 3.01
N LEU A 30 3.89 -4.87 4.11
CA LEU A 30 5.31 -4.50 4.22
C LEU A 30 6.23 -5.73 4.24
N VAL A 31 5.80 -6.83 4.86
CA VAL A 31 6.52 -8.12 4.83
C VAL A 31 6.68 -8.62 3.40
N ARG A 32 5.64 -8.57 2.57
CA ARG A 32 5.73 -9.01 1.17
C ARG A 32 6.58 -8.08 0.31
N TYR A 33 6.51 -6.78 0.56
CA TYR A 33 7.43 -5.83 -0.06
C TYR A 33 8.88 -6.08 0.37
N LYS A 34 9.12 -6.44 1.64
CA LYS A 34 10.43 -6.90 2.13
C LYS A 34 10.89 -8.16 1.38
N TRP A 35 10.02 -9.15 1.19
CA TRP A 35 10.36 -10.36 0.44
C TRP A 35 10.70 -10.06 -1.02
N TRP A 36 9.98 -9.14 -1.65
CA TRP A 36 10.33 -8.67 -3.00
C TRP A 36 11.70 -8.00 -3.00
N TYR A 37 11.93 -7.08 -2.07
CA TYR A 37 13.18 -6.32 -1.95
C TYR A 37 14.40 -7.22 -1.70
N LYS A 38 14.31 -8.15 -0.74
CA LYS A 38 15.43 -9.00 -0.34
C LYS A 38 15.62 -10.24 -1.21
N TYR A 39 14.51 -10.85 -1.64
CA TYR A 39 14.51 -12.20 -2.20
C TYR A 39 13.91 -12.27 -3.60
N GLY A 40 13.50 -11.15 -4.19
CA GLY A 40 12.89 -11.12 -5.52
C GLY A 40 11.50 -11.78 -5.58
N TYR A 41 10.81 -11.91 -4.43
CA TYR A 41 9.45 -12.46 -4.38
C TYR A 41 8.51 -11.72 -5.35
N LEU A 42 7.80 -12.48 -6.20
CA LEU A 42 6.91 -12.00 -7.26
C LEU A 42 7.56 -11.06 -8.29
N SER A 43 8.90 -11.08 -8.39
CA SER A 43 9.63 -10.45 -9.50
C SER A 43 9.63 -11.35 -10.74
N SER A 44 9.59 -10.73 -11.93
CA SER A 44 9.69 -11.45 -13.21
C SER A 44 11.08 -12.00 -13.50
N THR A 45 12.10 -11.58 -12.74
CA THR A 45 13.51 -11.97 -12.94
C THR A 45 14.12 -12.73 -11.77
N GLY A 46 13.36 -12.94 -10.69
CA GLY A 46 13.85 -13.57 -9.47
C GLY A 46 14.70 -12.66 -8.57
N TYR A 47 14.86 -11.37 -8.89
CA TYR A 47 15.51 -10.38 -8.04
C TYR A 47 14.75 -9.04 -8.07
N CYS A 48 14.99 -8.17 -7.08
CA CYS A 48 14.37 -6.86 -7.01
C CYS A 48 14.82 -5.96 -8.18
N LEU A 49 13.86 -5.38 -8.91
CA LEU A 49 14.08 -4.52 -10.08
C LEU A 49 13.37 -3.18 -9.93
N ASP A 50 14.00 -2.10 -10.40
CA ASP A 50 13.42 -0.76 -10.49
C ASP A 50 12.81 -0.24 -9.18
N ILE A 51 13.40 -0.59 -8.03
CA ILE A 51 13.01 -0.02 -6.75
C ILE A 51 13.48 1.44 -6.66
N ASP A 52 12.54 2.35 -6.41
CA ASP A 52 12.85 3.75 -6.18
C ASP A 52 13.44 3.98 -4.77
N ASN A 53 14.12 5.12 -4.58
CA ASN A 53 14.80 5.42 -3.32
C ASN A 53 13.82 5.59 -2.14
N VAL A 54 12.62 6.13 -2.38
CA VAL A 54 11.61 6.35 -1.33
C VAL A 54 11.11 5.01 -0.79
N MET A 55 10.83 4.08 -1.71
CA MET A 55 10.43 2.72 -1.39
C MET A 55 11.55 1.96 -0.70
N ARG A 56 12.79 2.06 -1.20
CA ARG A 56 13.97 1.45 -0.57
C ARG A 56 14.15 1.92 0.86
N ASP A 57 14.20 3.24 1.09
CA ASP A 57 14.38 3.84 2.42
C ASP A 57 13.28 3.38 3.39
N SER A 58 12.02 3.33 2.92
CA SER A 58 10.90 2.89 3.73
C SER A 58 10.99 1.41 4.11
N LEU A 59 11.47 0.55 3.21
CA LEU A 59 11.66 -0.87 3.51
C LEU A 59 12.87 -1.14 4.39
N GLU A 60 13.93 -0.34 4.29
CA GLU A 60 15.06 -0.40 5.20
C GLU A 60 14.66 0.00 6.62
N GLU A 61 13.88 1.08 6.75
CA GLU A 61 13.32 1.48 8.05
C GLU A 61 12.35 0.42 8.60
N PHE A 62 11.53 -0.20 7.76
CA PHE A 62 10.70 -1.33 8.16
C PHE A 62 11.55 -2.50 8.69
N CYS A 63 12.61 -2.92 7.98
CA CYS A 63 13.51 -3.99 8.42
C CYS A 63 14.19 -3.66 9.76
N ARG A 64 14.58 -2.39 9.96
CA ARG A 64 15.15 -1.91 11.23
C ARG A 64 14.13 -2.05 12.36
N ARG A 65 12.89 -1.57 12.17
CA ARG A 65 11.80 -1.70 13.15
C ARG A 65 11.43 -3.17 13.40
N GLN A 66 11.48 -4.02 12.38
CA GLN A 66 11.23 -5.46 12.51
C GLN A 66 12.30 -6.13 13.39
N THR A 67 13.54 -5.66 13.32
CA THR A 67 14.63 -6.11 14.20
C THR A 67 14.34 -5.76 15.66
N ASP A 68 13.88 -4.54 15.93
CA ASP A 68 13.49 -4.11 17.28
C ASP A 68 12.28 -4.89 17.80
N LEU A 69 11.28 -5.12 16.94
CA LEU A 69 10.13 -5.99 17.21
C LEU A 69 10.57 -7.41 17.57
N ASN A 70 11.55 -7.96 16.85
CA ASN A 70 12.04 -9.30 17.11
C ASN A 70 12.73 -9.42 18.48
N ARG A 71 13.48 -8.38 18.88
CA ARG A 71 14.08 -8.31 20.23
C ARG A 71 13.00 -8.31 21.32
N PHE A 72 11.90 -7.58 21.11
CA PHE A 72 10.78 -7.55 22.05
C PHE A 72 10.14 -8.93 22.26
N TYR A 73 10.06 -9.75 21.21
CA TYR A 73 9.50 -11.10 21.27
C TYR A 73 10.51 -12.22 21.58
N GLY A 74 11.75 -11.87 21.95
CA GLY A 74 12.76 -12.85 22.34
C GLY A 74 13.40 -13.62 21.18
N TYR A 75 13.61 -12.94 20.04
CA TYR A 75 14.33 -13.47 18.87
C TYR A 75 13.64 -14.68 18.19
N LEU A 76 12.47 -14.41 17.63
CA LEU A 76 11.78 -15.32 16.72
C LEU A 76 12.59 -15.57 15.43
N THR A 77 12.31 -16.71 14.79
CA THR A 77 12.73 -16.96 13.41
C THR A 77 12.04 -15.97 12.46
N GLU A 78 12.63 -15.71 11.29
CA GLU A 78 12.07 -14.76 10.32
C GLU A 78 10.63 -15.12 9.94
N ASP A 79 10.33 -16.40 9.67
CA ASP A 79 8.97 -16.84 9.33
C ASP A 79 7.94 -16.53 10.44
N LYS A 80 8.33 -16.69 11.70
CA LYS A 80 7.45 -16.43 12.86
C LYS A 80 7.26 -14.93 13.07
N LEU A 81 8.30 -14.14 12.84
CA LEU A 81 8.25 -12.68 12.90
C LEU A 81 7.34 -12.12 11.79
N ASP A 82 7.52 -12.61 10.56
CA ASP A 82 6.78 -12.18 9.37
C ASP A 82 5.30 -12.56 9.42
N SER A 83 4.95 -13.62 10.15
CA SER A 83 3.58 -14.10 10.34
C SER A 83 2.91 -13.59 11.61
N LEU A 84 3.50 -12.64 12.34
CA LEU A 84 2.89 -12.07 13.53
C LEU A 84 1.51 -11.46 13.21
N PRO A 85 0.46 -11.77 14.01
CA PRO A 85 -0.82 -11.10 13.90
C PRO A 85 -0.65 -9.59 14.12
N ILE A 86 -1.40 -8.76 13.39
CA ILE A 86 -1.27 -7.30 13.45
C ILE A 86 -1.47 -6.75 14.88
N ASP A 87 -2.37 -7.35 15.67
CA ASP A 87 -2.57 -6.96 17.08
C ASP A 87 -1.34 -7.25 17.94
N ALA A 88 -0.58 -8.31 17.65
CA ALA A 88 0.68 -8.59 18.32
C ALA A 88 1.74 -7.54 17.94
N VAL A 89 1.77 -7.13 16.67
CA VAL A 89 2.66 -6.05 16.22
C VAL A 89 2.36 -4.75 16.99
N TYR A 90 1.09 -4.35 17.11
CA TYR A 90 0.72 -3.13 17.82
C TYR A 90 0.83 -3.21 19.35
N ARG A 91 0.84 -4.41 19.94
CA ARG A 91 1.17 -4.59 21.37
C ARG A 91 2.63 -4.29 21.69
N SER A 92 3.52 -4.38 20.70
CA SER A 92 4.91 -3.98 20.91
C SER A 92 5.00 -2.46 21.04
N VAL A 93 5.73 -1.99 22.06
CA VAL A 93 5.85 -0.56 22.31
C VAL A 93 6.58 0.10 21.14
N GLY A 94 5.92 1.03 20.46
CA GLY A 94 6.52 1.92 19.48
C GLY A 94 6.64 1.39 18.04
N PHE A 95 6.11 0.19 17.72
CA PHE A 95 6.11 -0.26 16.33
C PHE A 95 5.10 0.53 15.50
N ASN A 96 5.61 1.26 14.51
CA ASN A 96 4.81 2.02 13.57
C ASN A 96 4.99 1.46 12.16
N VAL A 97 3.88 1.15 11.48
CA VAL A 97 3.88 0.63 10.11
C VAL A 97 4.15 1.72 9.06
N ASN A 98 3.99 2.99 9.40
CA ASN A 98 4.30 4.10 8.49
C ASN A 98 5.81 4.34 8.52
N CYS A 99 6.53 3.75 7.56
CA CYS A 99 8.00 3.72 7.54
C CYS A 99 8.62 4.83 6.69
N SER A 100 7.81 5.60 5.98
CA SER A 100 8.25 6.77 5.22
C SER A 100 8.46 7.99 6.11
N ARG A 101 9.39 8.87 5.73
CA ARG A 101 9.52 10.21 6.32
C ARG A 101 8.41 11.13 5.80
N GLN A 102 7.97 12.08 6.62
CA GLN A 102 6.99 13.08 6.18
C GLN A 102 7.52 13.93 5.03
N GLY A 103 6.65 14.28 4.08
CA GLY A 103 6.96 15.18 2.96
C GLY A 103 7.75 14.54 1.81
N VAL A 104 8.02 13.24 1.86
CA VAL A 104 8.65 12.52 0.75
C VAL A 104 7.62 12.18 -0.32
N ASN A 105 7.85 12.67 -1.53
CA ASN A 105 6.96 12.52 -2.69
C ASN A 105 7.43 11.39 -3.63
N GLY A 106 6.49 10.79 -4.35
CA GLY A 106 6.79 9.72 -5.31
C GLY A 106 5.53 9.11 -5.90
N SER A 107 5.49 8.93 -7.23
CA SER A 107 4.34 8.36 -7.94
C SER A 107 4.25 6.83 -7.85
N ALA A 108 5.27 6.17 -7.28
CA ALA A 108 5.33 4.72 -7.15
C ALA A 108 4.16 4.13 -6.34
N ALA A 109 3.59 4.90 -5.40
CA ALA A 109 2.40 4.50 -4.66
C ALA A 109 1.18 4.24 -5.56
N LEU A 110 0.99 5.03 -6.62
CA LEU A 110 -0.13 4.88 -7.55
C LEU A 110 -0.03 3.60 -8.38
N ALA A 111 1.17 3.32 -8.89
CA ALA A 111 1.40 2.27 -9.87
C ALA A 111 1.14 0.85 -9.34
N ARG A 112 1.08 0.69 -8.02
CA ARG A 112 0.81 -0.60 -7.34
C ARG A 112 -0.60 -0.73 -6.75
N LEU A 113 -1.43 0.31 -6.84
CA LEU A 113 -2.63 0.47 -6.00
C LEU A 113 -3.78 -0.48 -6.34
N ALA A 114 -3.93 -0.84 -7.62
CA ALA A 114 -5.12 -1.46 -8.19
C ALA A 114 -5.72 -2.66 -7.40
N PRO A 115 -4.95 -3.54 -6.72
CA PRO A 115 -5.53 -4.65 -5.96
C PRO A 115 -6.53 -4.24 -4.86
N ILE A 116 -6.35 -3.07 -4.21
CA ILE A 116 -7.26 -2.61 -3.17
C ILE A 116 -8.64 -2.28 -3.72
N PRO A 117 -8.81 -1.34 -4.67
CA PRO A 117 -10.12 -1.03 -5.21
C PRO A 117 -10.77 -2.23 -5.91
N LEU A 118 -9.99 -3.15 -6.50
CA LEU A 118 -10.53 -4.39 -7.06
C LEU A 118 -11.14 -5.33 -6.01
N LEU A 119 -10.53 -5.43 -4.82
CA LEU A 119 -11.08 -6.27 -3.74
C LEU A 119 -12.26 -5.61 -3.03
N TYR A 120 -12.21 -4.28 -2.85
CA TYR A 120 -13.17 -3.53 -2.04
C TYR A 120 -14.21 -2.72 -2.85
N TYR A 121 -14.36 -2.95 -4.17
CA TYR A 121 -15.23 -2.16 -5.04
C TYR A 121 -16.71 -2.09 -4.61
N ARG A 122 -17.17 -3.07 -3.83
CA ARG A 122 -18.54 -3.10 -3.29
C ARG A 122 -18.74 -2.17 -2.09
N THR A 123 -17.66 -1.69 -1.50
CA THR A 123 -17.62 -0.78 -0.34
C THR A 123 -16.71 0.41 -0.67
N PRO A 124 -17.17 1.38 -1.50
CA PRO A 124 -16.29 2.39 -2.08
C PRO A 124 -15.52 3.24 -1.07
N ALA A 125 -16.17 3.68 0.01
CA ALA A 125 -15.49 4.44 1.07
C ALA A 125 -14.30 3.67 1.67
N VAL A 126 -14.47 2.35 1.90
CA VAL A 126 -13.39 1.47 2.39
C VAL A 126 -12.31 1.31 1.32
N ALA A 127 -12.67 1.16 0.04
CA ALA A 127 -11.68 1.07 -1.04
C ALA A 127 -10.81 2.34 -1.14
N VAL A 128 -11.43 3.50 -1.02
CA VAL A 128 -10.76 4.81 -1.05
C VAL A 128 -9.86 4.99 0.18
N GLU A 129 -10.37 4.71 1.37
CA GLU A 129 -9.59 4.81 2.61
C GLU A 129 -8.36 3.91 2.58
N LEU A 130 -8.54 2.62 2.26
CA LEU A 130 -7.44 1.64 2.23
C LEU A 130 -6.42 1.98 1.13
N SER A 131 -6.86 2.59 0.02
CA SER A 131 -5.96 3.09 -1.01
C SER A 131 -4.98 4.13 -0.46
N GLY A 132 -5.48 5.06 0.38
CA GLY A 132 -4.65 6.01 1.08
C GLY A 132 -3.75 5.37 2.14
N LEU A 133 -4.28 4.45 2.95
CA LEU A 133 -3.51 3.77 4.01
C LEU A 133 -2.35 2.94 3.45
N SER A 134 -2.57 2.24 2.33
CA SER A 134 -1.53 1.48 1.63
C SER A 134 -0.39 2.35 1.08
N ALA A 135 -0.71 3.55 0.60
CA ALA A 135 0.29 4.53 0.18
C ALA A 135 1.12 5.03 1.37
N ARG A 136 0.44 5.38 2.48
CA ARG A 136 1.04 5.94 3.69
C ARG A 136 2.16 5.09 4.29
N LEU A 137 2.10 3.76 4.12
CA LEU A 137 3.11 2.84 4.63
C LEU A 137 4.53 3.18 4.13
N THR A 138 4.65 3.64 2.89
CA THR A 138 5.95 3.91 2.25
C THR A 138 6.07 5.31 1.63
N HIS A 139 5.01 6.11 1.62
CA HIS A 139 5.02 7.50 1.16
C HIS A 139 4.36 8.41 2.21
N GLY A 140 5.13 9.33 2.80
CA GLY A 140 4.69 10.16 3.92
C GLY A 140 4.16 11.55 3.53
N ASP A 141 3.94 11.84 2.24
CA ASP A 141 3.31 13.09 1.77
C ASP A 141 1.79 12.90 1.65
N ASP A 142 1.03 13.72 2.38
CA ASP A 142 -0.44 13.65 2.38
C ASP A 142 -1.07 13.93 1.00
N ARG A 143 -0.40 14.69 0.12
CA ARG A 143 -0.84 14.89 -1.27
C ARG A 143 -0.77 13.59 -2.07
N ILE A 144 0.29 12.80 -1.89
CA ILE A 144 0.42 11.48 -2.55
C ILE A 144 -0.65 10.52 -2.04
N ILE A 145 -0.97 10.61 -0.75
CA ILE A 145 -1.99 9.78 -0.12
C ILE A 145 -3.38 10.13 -0.67
N ASP A 146 -3.70 11.41 -0.80
CA ASP A 146 -4.95 11.87 -1.38
C ASP A 146 -5.06 11.56 -2.88
N VAL A 147 -3.96 11.66 -3.62
CA VAL A 147 -3.88 11.20 -5.00
C VAL A 147 -4.15 9.69 -5.11
N CYS A 148 -3.65 8.87 -4.18
CA CYS A 148 -3.95 7.44 -4.15
C CYS A 148 -5.42 7.17 -3.79
N LYS A 149 -6.00 7.90 -2.83
CA LYS A 149 -7.44 7.83 -2.55
C LYS A 149 -8.27 8.12 -3.79
N TYR A 150 -7.96 9.23 -4.48
CA TYR A 150 -8.66 9.65 -5.69
C TYR A 150 -8.54 8.63 -6.82
N PHE A 151 -7.33 8.10 -7.06
CA PHE A 151 -7.14 7.05 -8.06
C PHE A 151 -7.85 5.74 -7.68
N GLY A 152 -7.88 5.38 -6.39
CA GLY A 152 -8.68 4.28 -5.88
C GLY A 152 -10.18 4.46 -6.11
N ALA A 153 -10.70 5.69 -5.96
CA ALA A 153 -12.08 6.03 -6.28
C ALA A 153 -12.36 5.84 -7.77
N LEU A 154 -11.48 6.33 -8.66
CA LEU A 154 -11.62 6.16 -10.11
C LEU A 154 -11.67 4.68 -10.52
N ILE A 155 -10.78 3.85 -9.99
CA ILE A 155 -10.79 2.39 -10.28
C ILE A 155 -12.08 1.76 -9.74
N THR A 156 -12.50 2.14 -8.54
CA THR A 156 -13.73 1.63 -7.93
C THR A 156 -14.96 1.98 -8.77
N ALA A 157 -15.11 3.23 -9.17
CA ALA A 157 -16.17 3.71 -10.06
C ALA A 157 -16.17 2.97 -11.41
N ALA A 158 -14.99 2.80 -12.02
CA ALA A 158 -14.86 2.08 -13.29
C ALA A 158 -15.29 0.61 -13.17
N VAL A 159 -14.87 -0.09 -12.11
CA VAL A 159 -15.26 -1.49 -11.84
C VAL A 159 -16.76 -1.61 -11.56
N ARG A 160 -17.37 -0.56 -11.01
CA ARG A 160 -18.82 -0.46 -10.76
C ARG A 160 -19.62 -0.09 -12.02
N GLY A 161 -18.96 0.18 -13.14
CA GLY A 161 -19.59 0.41 -14.44
C GLY A 161 -19.91 1.86 -14.77
N GLU A 162 -19.31 2.82 -14.07
CA GLU A 162 -19.46 4.24 -14.43
C GLU A 162 -18.82 4.55 -15.79
N SER A 163 -19.41 5.49 -16.51
CA SER A 163 -18.96 5.85 -17.86
C SER A 163 -17.65 6.62 -17.83
N LYS A 164 -16.93 6.62 -18.96
CA LYS A 164 -15.70 7.41 -19.11
C LYS A 164 -15.94 8.90 -18.84
N GLU A 165 -17.08 9.42 -19.25
CA GLU A 165 -17.48 10.82 -19.08
C GLU A 165 -17.70 11.15 -17.59
N ALA A 166 -18.30 10.23 -16.83
CA ALA A 166 -18.45 10.37 -15.38
C ALA A 166 -17.08 10.34 -14.68
N LEU A 167 -16.23 9.37 -15.02
CA LEU A 167 -14.89 9.22 -14.46
C LEU A 167 -13.97 10.42 -14.70
N LEU A 168 -14.10 11.08 -15.85
CA LEU A 168 -13.29 12.24 -16.24
C LEU A 168 -13.98 13.58 -15.95
N SER A 169 -15.12 13.56 -15.26
CA SER A 169 -15.86 14.76 -14.87
C SER A 169 -15.05 15.60 -13.87
N HIS A 170 -15.06 16.92 -14.04
CA HIS A 170 -14.52 17.86 -13.05
C HIS A 170 -15.28 17.79 -11.71
N ARG A 171 -16.48 17.22 -11.70
CA ARG A 171 -17.30 16.99 -10.51
C ARG A 171 -17.11 15.60 -9.89
N PHE A 172 -16.24 14.75 -10.44
CA PHE A 172 -16.12 13.37 -9.97
C PHE A 172 -15.91 13.27 -8.46
N TYR A 173 -15.06 14.14 -7.88
CA TYR A 173 -14.87 14.21 -6.44
C TYR A 173 -16.15 14.63 -5.69
N ASP A 174 -16.80 15.71 -6.13
CA ASP A 174 -18.00 16.25 -5.48
C ASP A 174 -19.18 15.27 -5.53
N ASP A 175 -19.33 14.58 -6.66
CA ASP A 175 -20.39 13.60 -6.88
C ASP A 175 -20.16 12.30 -6.07
N HIS A 176 -18.95 12.07 -5.53
CA HIS A 176 -18.55 10.90 -4.74
C HIS A 176 -17.98 11.25 -3.36
N ARG A 177 -18.30 12.43 -2.83
CA ARG A 177 -17.67 12.97 -1.61
C ARG A 177 -17.89 12.09 -0.38
N ASP A 178 -18.96 11.31 -0.36
CA ASP A 178 -19.25 10.31 0.67
C ASP A 178 -18.19 9.18 0.72
N TRP A 179 -17.53 8.87 -0.40
CA TRP A 179 -16.43 7.88 -0.42
C TRP A 179 -15.15 8.41 0.23
N PHE A 180 -15.04 9.73 0.38
CA PHE A 180 -13.89 10.41 0.98
C PHE A 180 -14.17 10.82 2.43
N ASP A 181 -15.21 10.27 3.08
CA ASP A 181 -15.62 10.65 4.43
C ASP A 181 -15.86 12.16 4.56
N TRP A 182 -16.36 12.78 3.49
CA TRP A 182 -16.63 14.23 3.41
C TRP A 182 -15.43 15.14 3.64
N LYS A 183 -14.20 14.60 3.61
CA LYS A 183 -12.94 15.34 3.81
C LYS A 183 -12.39 15.85 2.50
N ASP A 184 -12.03 17.13 2.49
CA ASP A 184 -11.36 17.77 1.36
C ASP A 184 -9.97 17.15 1.12
N LEU A 185 -9.59 17.03 -0.14
CA LEU A 185 -8.25 16.61 -0.54
C LEU A 185 -7.31 17.81 -0.49
N HIS A 186 -6.03 17.56 -0.20
CA HIS A 186 -5.03 18.61 -0.19
C HIS A 186 -4.95 19.31 -1.56
N PRO A 187 -4.82 20.66 -1.59
CA PRO A 187 -4.62 21.39 -2.83
C PRO A 187 -3.27 21.04 -3.47
N ASN A 188 -3.22 21.16 -4.80
CA ASN A 188 -1.98 21.03 -5.57
C ASN A 188 -1.02 22.20 -5.33
#